data_AF-A0A2E0QWX9-F1
#
_entry.id   AF-A0A2E0QWX9-F1
#
_cell.length_a   1.000
_cell.length_b   1.000
_cell.length_c   1.000
_cell.angle_alpha   90.00
_cell.angle_beta   90.00
_cell.angle_gamma   90.00
#
_symmetry.space_group_name_H-M   'P 1'
#
loop_
_entity.id
_entity.type
_entity.pdbx_description
1 polymer ?
#
loop_
_entity_poly.entity_id
_entity_poly.type
_entity_poly.pdbx_seq_one_letter_code
_entity_poly.pdbx_strand_id
1 'polypeptide(L)'
;MSLFADIEDELTGELASDFSEVFSSVKRLTELLNLDSYAEMGKGDVPASVLLQAEAELSGLLSHDLQENLPTEIPIPVVDAFLLAYRLEPLYPDTVGTVEETVSTIELVTYPHFKARRVGAARHSSALAALAKKLQVSEHRLQAIEVEFRKAEEKLKQRRLLVDVVRKWLVDGENAAKPKKEIKQVFDRYFPGNPLRANEIEMIVTRTCLYWSLPKEKELEENRTVEEKEEAVAWLKHTGRFAFQYFSHFPTFSSFDARDAGPDLVSDLAAELGWTEADVIEGLNSTTTIERTAEIEKYLIHDTWGHMWQGDLTELRRLYDTMESLKSPVDANEHLHLPDGNVVSPLDLVYLTASGTIRFDEELATRYLDQWIRERMDALLAPIVAELTADCIEYKFKLDNAEKEDLLPSSSLFYDNPAKLDFAWVDIGYFVRSLRRTNAIYRKSDELKHNLVERMCFLLKLKYPRQYKRIESEEALTAEVEKTVGRFLEILSEREEMHLNQELLFEDLDGDRIPEVNAFFLLFTNFLRVQFTLNRLIKGEMEGKRTNLAELFNVLMIFVVRYYENDSMVRFWSLDETLGQYGLALLIEASRAEQDF
;
A
#
# COMPACT_ATOMS: atom_id res chain seq x y z
N MET A 1 -8.97 -26.16 8.54
CA MET A 1 -7.59 -25.67 8.78
C MET A 1 -7.69 -24.16 8.93
N SER A 2 -6.96 -23.55 9.87
CA SER A 2 -6.96 -22.08 10.04
C SER A 2 -6.43 -21.40 8.78
N LEU A 3 -6.90 -20.19 8.46
CA LEU A 3 -6.41 -19.32 7.37
C LEU A 3 -4.87 -19.13 7.42
N PHE A 4 -4.32 -19.31 8.62
CA PHE A 4 -2.93 -19.10 9.00
C PHE A 4 -2.24 -20.37 9.53
N ALA A 5 -2.71 -21.56 9.17
CA ALA A 5 -2.17 -22.82 9.74
C ALA A 5 -0.69 -23.11 9.41
N ASP A 6 -0.11 -22.35 8.49
CA ASP A 6 1.30 -22.36 8.08
C ASP A 6 2.11 -21.16 8.63
N ILE A 7 1.44 -20.24 9.34
CA ILE A 7 2.09 -19.23 10.18
C ILE A 7 2.34 -19.92 11.53
N GLU A 8 3.54 -19.78 12.08
CA GLU A 8 3.91 -20.47 13.31
C GLU A 8 2.87 -20.22 14.41
N ASP A 9 2.30 -21.31 14.92
CA ASP A 9 1.22 -21.36 15.92
C ASP A 9 1.61 -20.66 17.23
N GLU A 10 2.90 -20.35 17.43
CA GLU A 10 3.42 -19.57 18.55
C GLU A 10 3.00 -18.09 18.47
N LEU A 11 2.89 -17.48 17.29
CA LEU A 11 2.39 -16.11 17.15
C LEU A 11 0.89 -16.00 17.48
N THR A 12 0.08 -17.00 17.12
CA THR A 12 -1.37 -17.05 17.46
C THR A 12 -1.65 -17.61 18.84
N GLY A 13 -0.80 -18.51 19.34
CA GLY A 13 -0.93 -19.22 20.61
C GLY A 13 -0.24 -18.58 21.81
N GLU A 14 0.78 -17.73 21.62
CA GLU A 14 1.35 -16.89 22.69
C GLU A 14 0.55 -15.59 22.86
N LEU A 15 0.04 -15.00 21.77
CA LEU A 15 -0.97 -13.93 21.85
C LEU A 15 -2.21 -14.43 22.62
N ALA A 16 -2.61 -15.69 22.35
CA ALA A 16 -3.18 -16.69 23.27
C ALA A 16 -3.38 -16.37 24.76
N SER A 17 -2.24 -16.31 25.44
CA SER A 17 -2.17 -16.56 26.88
C SER A 17 -2.26 -15.28 27.71
N ASP A 18 -2.01 -14.11 27.12
CA ASP A 18 -2.03 -12.79 27.78
C ASP A 18 -3.29 -11.97 27.42
N PHE A 19 -4.31 -12.62 26.86
CA PHE A 19 -5.30 -11.97 26.01
C PHE A 19 -6.21 -10.92 26.65
N SER A 20 -6.58 -11.00 27.93
CA SER A 20 -7.63 -10.11 28.47
C SER A 20 -7.27 -8.62 28.37
N GLU A 21 -6.04 -8.24 28.74
CA GLU A 21 -5.62 -6.84 28.81
C GLU A 21 -5.33 -6.25 27.44
N VAL A 22 -4.63 -6.99 26.58
CA VAL A 22 -4.36 -6.59 25.18
C VAL A 22 -5.66 -6.52 24.39
N PHE A 23 -6.52 -7.54 24.48
CA PHE A 23 -7.80 -7.58 23.78
C PHE A 23 -8.73 -6.46 24.23
N SER A 24 -8.83 -6.21 25.55
CA SER A 24 -9.63 -5.10 26.08
C SER A 24 -9.11 -3.73 25.64
N SER A 25 -7.79 -3.55 25.61
CA SER A 25 -7.17 -2.29 25.18
C SER A 25 -7.30 -2.06 23.68
N VAL A 26 -7.10 -3.11 22.87
CA VAL A 26 -7.29 -3.08 21.41
C VAL A 26 -8.75 -2.85 21.07
N LYS A 27 -9.70 -3.47 21.78
CA LYS A 27 -11.12 -3.18 21.63
C LYS A 27 -11.43 -1.74 21.99
N ARG A 28 -10.99 -1.27 23.15
CA ARG A 28 -11.22 0.11 23.58
C ARG A 28 -10.71 1.08 22.52
N LEU A 29 -9.52 0.83 21.98
CA LEU A 29 -8.97 1.59 20.86
C LEU A 29 -9.87 1.51 19.63
N THR A 30 -10.27 0.30 19.22
CA THR A 30 -11.20 0.02 18.10
C THR A 30 -12.53 0.78 18.25
N GLU A 31 -13.13 0.78 19.44
CA GLU A 31 -14.39 1.47 19.75
C GLU A 31 -14.22 2.99 19.68
N LEU A 32 -13.10 3.52 20.18
CA LEU A 32 -12.79 4.94 20.13
C LEU A 32 -12.47 5.41 18.70
N LEU A 33 -11.91 4.52 17.87
CA LEU A 33 -11.60 4.76 16.47
C LEU A 33 -12.73 4.32 15.52
N ASN A 34 -13.92 3.92 16.03
CA ASN A 34 -15.05 3.46 15.23
C ASN A 34 -15.66 4.59 14.39
N LEU A 35 -14.95 4.93 13.32
CA LEU A 35 -15.16 6.06 12.45
C LEU A 35 -15.12 5.55 11.02
N ASP A 36 -16.17 5.85 10.27
CA ASP A 36 -16.34 5.37 8.90
C ASP A 36 -15.50 6.15 7.90
N SER A 37 -14.97 7.33 8.29
CA SER A 37 -14.14 8.17 7.43
C SER A 37 -13.19 9.12 8.17
N TYR A 38 -12.16 9.59 7.48
CA TYR A 38 -11.27 10.68 7.95
C TYR A 38 -12.04 11.95 8.35
N ALA A 39 -13.20 12.22 7.73
CA ALA A 39 -14.04 13.36 8.07
C ALA A 39 -14.73 13.23 9.44
N GLU A 40 -14.86 12.00 9.96
CA GLU A 40 -15.44 11.69 11.27
C GLU A 40 -14.39 11.71 12.37
N MET A 41 -13.11 11.43 12.06
CA MET A 41 -11.97 11.62 12.97
C MET A 41 -11.86 13.06 13.51
N GLY A 42 -12.26 14.05 12.71
CA GLY A 42 -12.30 15.45 13.15
C GLY A 42 -13.61 15.91 13.81
N LYS A 43 -14.62 15.04 13.96
CA LYS A 43 -15.99 15.42 14.38
C LYS A 43 -16.58 14.58 15.52
N GLY A 44 -15.92 13.52 15.97
CA GLY A 44 -16.39 12.71 17.09
C GLY A 44 -16.22 13.40 18.45
N ASP A 45 -17.18 13.19 19.35
CA ASP A 45 -17.15 13.63 20.76
C ASP A 45 -16.10 12.88 21.63
N VAL A 46 -15.16 12.15 21.02
CA VAL A 46 -14.12 11.40 21.73
C VAL A 46 -13.02 12.37 22.16
N PRO A 47 -12.70 12.51 23.47
CA PRO A 47 -11.60 13.36 23.87
C PRO A 47 -10.29 12.74 23.37
N ALA A 48 -9.52 13.45 22.55
CA ALA A 48 -8.22 13.01 22.03
C ALA A 48 -7.30 12.43 23.13
N SER A 49 -7.44 12.90 24.37
CA SER A 49 -6.74 12.37 25.54
C SER A 49 -6.98 10.88 25.81
N VAL A 50 -8.19 10.36 25.53
CA VAL A 50 -8.53 8.95 25.75
C VAL A 50 -7.86 8.07 24.70
N LEU A 51 -7.84 8.52 23.44
CA LEU A 51 -7.14 7.84 22.34
C LEU A 51 -5.62 7.79 22.59
N LEU A 52 -5.04 8.93 22.98
CA LEU A 52 -3.62 9.01 23.33
C LEU A 52 -3.28 8.13 24.54
N GLN A 53 -4.18 8.04 25.53
CA GLN A 53 -3.98 7.14 26.67
C GLN A 53 -3.99 5.67 26.24
N ALA A 54 -4.96 5.26 25.41
CA ALA A 54 -5.05 3.89 24.93
C ALA A 54 -3.84 3.51 24.06
N GLU A 55 -3.36 4.43 23.21
CA GLU A 55 -2.14 4.26 22.42
C GLU A 55 -0.91 4.07 23.32
N ALA A 56 -0.76 4.90 24.35
CA ALA A 56 0.36 4.79 25.28
C ALA A 56 0.34 3.48 26.09
N GLU A 57 -0.84 3.05 26.55
CA GLU A 57 -1.05 1.76 27.22
C GLU A 57 -0.64 0.60 26.29
N LEU A 58 -1.15 0.58 25.05
CA LEU A 58 -0.86 -0.45 24.07
C LEU A 58 0.61 -0.47 23.62
N SER A 59 1.23 0.70 23.45
CA SER A 59 2.65 0.82 23.08
C SER A 59 3.57 0.16 24.11
N GLY A 60 3.23 0.26 25.40
CA GLY A 60 3.93 -0.42 26.48
C GLY A 60 3.76 -1.94 26.47
N LEU A 61 2.65 -2.45 25.95
CA LEU A 61 2.32 -3.88 25.92
C LEU A 61 2.77 -4.59 24.63
N LEU A 62 2.71 -3.90 23.49
CA LEU A 62 2.85 -4.50 22.16
C LEU A 62 4.18 -4.17 21.46
N SER A 63 5.01 -3.27 21.99
CA SER A 63 6.32 -3.01 21.37
C SER A 63 7.31 -4.14 21.66
N HIS A 64 8.06 -4.56 20.64
CA HIS A 64 9.20 -5.45 20.86
C HIS A 64 10.37 -4.73 21.52
N ASP A 65 11.10 -5.48 22.35
CA ASP A 65 12.39 -5.04 22.84
C ASP A 65 13.43 -4.99 21.71
N LEU A 66 14.19 -3.89 21.69
CA LEU A 66 15.23 -3.65 20.70
C LEU A 66 16.54 -4.28 21.15
N GLN A 67 17.08 -5.20 20.35
CA GLN A 67 18.38 -5.81 20.59
C GLN A 67 19.51 -4.94 20.05
N GLU A 68 20.53 -4.68 20.88
CA GLU A 68 21.70 -3.89 20.46
C GLU A 68 22.78 -4.73 19.75
N ASN A 69 22.77 -6.04 19.98
CA ASN A 69 23.75 -6.97 19.44
C ASN A 69 23.08 -7.94 18.49
N LEU A 70 23.75 -8.21 17.36
CA LEU A 70 23.30 -9.23 16.44
C LEU A 70 23.43 -10.62 17.08
N PRO A 71 22.44 -11.52 16.90
CA PRO A 71 22.60 -12.91 17.29
C PRO A 71 23.67 -13.60 16.43
N THR A 72 24.13 -14.76 16.89
CA THR A 72 25.14 -15.57 16.18
C THR A 72 24.69 -15.98 14.78
N GLU A 73 23.41 -16.30 14.64
CA GLU A 73 22.78 -16.69 13.38
C GLU A 73 21.68 -15.68 13.05
N ILE A 74 21.77 -15.09 11.86
CA ILE A 74 20.78 -14.12 11.36
C ILE A 74 20.09 -14.78 10.17
N PRO A 75 18.75 -14.76 10.09
CA PRO A 75 18.03 -15.31 8.95
C PRO A 75 18.51 -14.70 7.63
N ILE A 76 18.72 -15.56 6.64
CA ILE A 76 19.14 -15.17 5.29
C ILE A 76 18.27 -14.04 4.71
N PRO A 77 16.92 -14.10 4.79
CA PRO A 77 16.05 -13.04 4.28
C PRO A 77 16.28 -11.67 4.93
N VAL A 78 16.60 -11.63 6.23
CA VAL A 78 16.90 -10.39 6.97
C VAL A 78 18.21 -9.78 6.46
N VAL A 79 19.25 -10.60 6.29
CA VAL A 79 20.56 -10.16 5.78
C VAL A 79 20.45 -9.66 4.33
N ASP A 80 19.73 -10.37 3.47
CA ASP A 80 19.54 -9.95 2.07
C ASP A 80 18.77 -8.63 1.98
N ALA A 81 17.66 -8.50 2.71
CA ALA A 81 16.87 -7.28 2.72
C ALA A 81 17.67 -6.08 3.23
N PHE A 82 18.44 -6.25 4.31
CA PHE A 82 19.22 -5.14 4.89
C PHE A 82 20.37 -4.70 3.99
N LEU A 83 21.14 -5.64 3.43
CA LEU A 83 22.25 -5.28 2.54
C LEU A 83 21.75 -4.68 1.23
N LEU A 84 20.63 -5.17 0.70
CA LEU A 84 19.99 -4.55 -0.46
C LEU A 84 19.49 -3.14 -0.14
N ALA A 85 18.85 -2.94 1.01
CA ALA A 85 18.43 -1.61 1.45
C ALA A 85 19.60 -0.65 1.58
N TYR A 86 20.70 -1.09 2.20
CA TYR A 86 21.92 -0.30 2.29
C TYR A 86 22.47 -0.01 0.88
N ARG A 87 22.47 -0.98 -0.03
CA ARG A 87 22.95 -0.81 -1.41
C ARG A 87 22.12 0.16 -2.24
N LEU A 88 20.81 0.23 -1.99
CA LEU A 88 19.84 1.10 -2.68
C LEU A 88 19.82 2.53 -2.14
N GLU A 89 20.21 2.77 -0.88
CA GLU A 89 20.20 4.09 -0.24
C GLU A 89 20.82 5.23 -1.10
N PRO A 90 21.94 5.03 -1.82
CA PRO A 90 22.51 6.07 -2.68
C PRO A 90 21.60 6.53 -3.83
N LEU A 91 20.59 5.74 -4.22
CA LEU A 91 19.60 6.12 -5.25
C LEU A 91 18.46 6.97 -4.68
N TYR A 92 18.21 6.91 -3.36
CA TYR A 92 17.10 7.63 -2.72
C TYR A 92 17.10 9.14 -3.02
N PRO A 93 18.24 9.88 -2.94
CA PRO A 93 18.24 11.31 -3.28
C PRO A 93 17.80 11.60 -4.73
N ASP A 94 17.95 10.63 -5.62
CA ASP A 94 17.57 10.75 -7.02
C ASP A 94 16.09 10.45 -7.27
N THR A 95 15.38 9.81 -6.33
CA THR A 95 13.92 9.60 -6.42
C THR A 95 13.13 10.85 -6.07
N VAL A 96 13.77 11.87 -5.47
CA VAL A 96 13.11 13.09 -4.98
C VAL A 96 13.64 14.35 -5.66
N GLY A 97 14.94 14.38 -5.95
CA GLY A 97 15.65 15.52 -6.52
C GLY A 97 16.05 16.60 -5.52
N THR A 98 16.79 17.60 -6.01
CA THR A 98 17.10 18.79 -5.23
C THR A 98 16.03 19.88 -5.42
N VAL A 99 16.10 20.91 -4.57
CA VAL A 99 15.22 22.10 -4.67
C VAL A 99 15.40 22.80 -6.02
N GLU A 100 16.64 22.85 -6.51
CA GLU A 100 16.97 23.46 -7.80
C GLU A 100 16.44 22.65 -8.99
N GLU A 101 16.22 21.34 -8.81
CA GLU A 101 15.58 20.49 -9.80
C GLU A 101 14.05 20.54 -9.73
N THR A 102 13.46 21.28 -8.77
CA THR A 102 12.01 21.41 -8.64
C THR A 102 11.53 22.73 -9.21
N VAL A 103 10.48 22.68 -10.02
CA VAL A 103 9.82 23.86 -10.55
C VAL A 103 8.39 23.89 -10.06
N SER A 104 7.97 25.01 -9.47
CA SER A 104 6.64 25.17 -8.91
C SER A 104 6.06 26.52 -9.27
N THR A 105 4.75 26.57 -9.51
CA THR A 105 4.01 27.84 -9.58
C THR A 105 3.39 28.24 -8.24
N ILE A 106 3.49 27.36 -7.23
CA ILE A 106 3.09 27.61 -5.83
C ILE A 106 4.36 27.79 -4.99
N GLU A 107 4.31 28.64 -3.98
CA GLU A 107 5.37 28.71 -2.97
C GLU A 107 5.45 27.40 -2.18
N LEU A 108 6.63 26.77 -2.18
CA LEU A 108 6.86 25.53 -1.43
C LEU A 108 7.50 25.84 -0.08
N VAL A 109 6.85 25.47 1.02
CA VAL A 109 7.33 25.81 2.38
C VAL A 109 8.07 24.65 3.05
N THR A 110 7.64 23.42 2.86
CA THR A 110 8.30 22.23 3.44
C THR A 110 9.44 21.75 2.54
N TYR A 111 9.20 21.66 1.23
CA TYR A 111 10.12 21.06 0.26
C TYR A 111 11.57 21.59 0.35
N PRO A 112 11.82 22.91 0.47
CA PRO A 112 13.18 23.45 0.52
C PRO A 112 14.01 23.04 1.74
N HIS A 113 13.37 22.52 2.79
CA HIS A 113 14.03 22.22 4.07
C HIS A 113 14.39 20.75 4.23
N PHE A 114 13.91 19.88 3.36
CA PHE A 114 14.23 18.47 3.49
C PHE A 114 15.59 18.12 2.92
N LYS A 115 16.19 17.11 3.56
CA LYS A 115 17.54 16.68 3.28
C LYS A 115 17.52 15.17 3.03
N ALA A 116 17.74 14.80 1.78
CA ALA A 116 18.17 13.45 1.47
C ALA A 116 19.65 13.30 1.83
N ARG A 117 20.00 12.26 2.60
CA ARG A 117 21.39 11.94 2.90
C ARG A 117 22.15 11.62 1.62
N ARG A 118 23.36 12.14 1.46
CA ARG A 118 24.28 11.80 0.37
C ARG A 118 25.58 11.26 0.96
N VAL A 119 25.81 9.96 0.82
CA VAL A 119 27.06 9.31 1.21
C VAL A 119 27.99 9.25 0.01
N GLY A 120 29.29 9.52 0.23
CA GLY A 120 30.29 9.38 -0.84
C GLY A 120 30.39 7.92 -1.31
N ALA A 121 30.38 7.70 -2.63
CA ALA A 121 30.34 6.36 -3.22
C ALA A 121 31.45 5.41 -2.71
N ALA A 122 32.67 5.93 -2.49
CA ALA A 122 33.79 5.14 -1.97
C ALA A 122 33.59 4.70 -0.51
N ARG A 123 33.08 5.61 0.35
CA ARG A 123 32.75 5.32 1.75
C ARG A 123 31.63 4.28 1.82
N HIS A 124 30.56 4.51 1.08
CA HIS A 124 29.41 3.60 1.01
C HIS A 124 29.80 2.19 0.52
N SER A 125 30.57 2.10 -0.57
CA SER A 125 31.04 0.82 -1.11
C SER A 125 31.94 0.07 -0.11
N SER A 126 32.80 0.79 0.62
CA SER A 126 33.69 0.20 1.63
C SER A 126 32.89 -0.32 2.83
N ALA A 127 31.91 0.46 3.30
CA ALA A 127 31.01 0.06 4.37
C ALA A 127 30.17 -1.16 3.99
N LEU A 128 29.61 -1.20 2.76
CA LEU A 128 28.89 -2.37 2.26
C LEU A 128 29.76 -3.63 2.22
N ALA A 129 31.00 -3.52 1.76
CA ALA A 129 31.94 -4.64 1.76
C ALA A 129 32.29 -5.12 3.18
N ALA A 130 32.45 -4.19 4.13
CA ALA A 130 32.67 -4.51 5.54
C ALA A 130 31.45 -5.21 6.17
N LEU A 131 30.24 -4.72 5.90
CA LEU A 131 28.98 -5.32 6.33
C LEU A 131 28.81 -6.73 5.75
N ALA A 132 29.00 -6.90 4.44
CA ALA A 132 28.90 -8.20 3.77
C ALA A 132 29.87 -9.24 4.37
N LYS A 133 31.11 -8.82 4.65
CA LYS A 133 32.10 -9.66 5.33
C LYS A 133 31.67 -10.02 6.74
N LYS A 134 31.17 -9.06 7.52
CA LYS A 134 30.73 -9.27 8.91
C LYS A 134 29.52 -10.20 9.00
N LEU A 135 28.58 -10.05 8.08
CA LEU A 135 27.37 -10.86 7.94
C LEU A 135 27.59 -12.16 7.16
N GLN A 136 28.84 -12.47 6.80
CA GLN A 136 29.27 -13.71 6.13
C GLN A 136 28.50 -14.00 4.84
N VAL A 137 28.22 -12.96 4.05
CA VAL A 137 27.45 -13.08 2.82
C VAL A 137 28.31 -13.65 1.69
N SER A 138 27.75 -14.60 0.94
CA SER A 138 28.43 -15.21 -0.19
C SER A 138 28.49 -14.27 -1.40
N GLU A 139 29.50 -14.45 -2.23
CA GLU A 139 29.68 -13.68 -3.49
C GLU A 139 28.44 -13.77 -4.41
N HIS A 140 27.81 -14.94 -4.49
CA HIS A 140 26.59 -15.13 -5.27
C HIS A 140 25.44 -14.23 -4.79
N ARG A 141 25.27 -14.07 -3.47
CA ARG A 141 24.22 -13.20 -2.91
C ARG A 141 24.53 -11.73 -3.15
N LEU A 142 25.79 -11.32 -3.05
CA LEU A 142 26.21 -9.96 -3.40
C LEU A 142 25.95 -9.65 -4.88
N GLN A 143 26.17 -10.62 -5.78
CA GLN A 143 25.83 -10.47 -7.19
C GLN A 143 24.32 -10.32 -7.41
N ALA A 144 23.49 -11.06 -6.68
CA ALA A 144 22.04 -10.92 -6.74
C ALA A 144 21.59 -9.52 -6.26
N ILE A 145 22.14 -9.02 -5.15
CA ILE A 145 21.90 -7.65 -4.65
C ILE A 145 22.27 -6.62 -5.73
N GLU A 146 23.38 -6.83 -6.44
CA GLU A 146 23.81 -5.88 -7.47
C GLU A 146 22.98 -5.93 -8.75
N VAL A 147 22.37 -7.08 -9.07
CA VAL A 147 21.37 -7.17 -10.13
C VAL A 147 20.14 -6.35 -9.76
N GLU A 148 19.63 -6.48 -8.54
CA GLU A 148 18.48 -5.72 -8.06
C GLU A 148 18.76 -4.22 -8.01
N PHE A 149 19.95 -3.80 -7.55
CA PHE A 149 20.36 -2.40 -7.59
C PHE A 149 20.30 -1.81 -9.01
N ARG A 150 20.81 -2.54 -10.02
CA ARG A 150 20.82 -2.06 -11.42
C ARG A 150 19.42 -1.97 -12.00
N LYS A 151 18.50 -2.87 -11.61
CA LYS A 151 17.09 -2.78 -12.01
C LYS A 151 16.45 -1.50 -11.46
N ALA A 152 16.65 -1.22 -10.17
CA ALA A 152 16.14 0.00 -9.54
C ALA A 152 16.74 1.27 -10.19
N GLU A 153 18.05 1.27 -10.49
CA GLU A 153 18.72 2.38 -11.17
C GLU A 153 18.12 2.65 -12.56
N GLU A 154 17.89 1.61 -13.37
CA GLU A 154 17.31 1.76 -14.70
C GLU A 154 15.84 2.21 -14.64
N LYS A 155 15.04 1.69 -13.69
CA LYS A 155 13.65 2.11 -13.46
C LYS A 155 13.58 3.59 -13.11
N LEU A 156 14.40 4.04 -12.18
CA LEU A 156 14.49 5.44 -11.78
C LEU A 156 14.93 6.34 -12.94
N LYS A 157 15.89 5.90 -13.74
CA LYS A 157 16.34 6.62 -14.93
C LYS A 157 15.24 6.77 -15.97
N GLN A 158 14.43 5.73 -16.21
CA GLN A 158 13.29 5.80 -17.12
C GLN A 158 12.25 6.80 -16.64
N ARG A 159 11.85 6.73 -15.37
CA ARG A 159 10.93 7.69 -14.74
C ARG A 159 11.41 9.13 -14.92
N ARG A 160 12.69 9.39 -14.60
CA ARG A 160 13.31 10.71 -14.74
C ARG A 160 13.26 11.21 -16.19
N LEU A 161 13.55 10.35 -17.16
CA LEU A 161 13.53 10.73 -18.57
C LEU A 161 12.13 11.21 -19.00
N LEU A 162 11.08 10.51 -18.60
CA LEU A 162 9.69 10.92 -18.87
C LEU A 162 9.39 12.28 -18.26
N VAL A 163 9.68 12.46 -16.97
CA VAL A 163 9.42 13.71 -16.25
C VAL A 163 10.24 14.87 -16.83
N ASP A 164 11.50 14.64 -17.21
CA ASP A 164 12.36 15.63 -17.83
C ASP A 164 11.83 16.08 -19.21
N VAL A 165 11.25 15.16 -19.99
CA VAL A 165 10.61 15.52 -21.27
C VAL A 165 9.39 16.41 -21.04
N VAL A 166 8.48 16.02 -20.14
CA VAL A 166 7.30 16.83 -19.81
C VAL A 166 7.71 18.18 -19.21
N ARG A 167 8.75 18.19 -18.37
CA ARG A 167 9.31 19.42 -17.77
C ARG A 167 9.71 20.43 -18.82
N LYS A 168 10.35 20.04 -19.93
CA LYS A 168 10.72 20.97 -21.03
C LYS A 168 9.49 21.65 -21.66
N TRP A 169 8.32 21.03 -21.56
CA TRP A 169 7.08 21.63 -22.05
C TRP A 169 6.51 22.67 -21.08
N LEU A 170 6.80 22.54 -19.79
CA LEU A 170 6.28 23.38 -18.69
C LEU A 170 7.23 24.49 -18.24
N VAL A 171 8.52 24.35 -18.56
CA VAL A 171 9.60 25.18 -18.01
C VAL A 171 10.39 25.84 -19.14
N ASP A 172 10.83 27.08 -18.95
CA ASP A 172 11.67 27.80 -19.90
C ASP A 172 13.16 27.43 -19.79
N GLY A 173 14.01 28.10 -20.57
CA GLY A 173 15.46 27.83 -20.59
C GLY A 173 16.21 28.22 -19.31
N GLU A 174 15.59 28.97 -18.40
CA GLU A 174 16.17 29.41 -17.12
C GLU A 174 15.68 28.57 -15.93
N ASN A 175 15.01 27.44 -16.21
CA ASN A 175 14.34 26.61 -15.21
C ASN A 175 13.21 27.34 -14.47
N ALA A 176 12.63 28.39 -15.06
CA ALA A 176 11.47 29.08 -14.54
C ALA A 176 10.18 28.51 -15.15
N ALA A 177 9.11 28.49 -14.37
CA ALA A 177 7.80 28.08 -14.87
C ALA A 177 7.36 28.98 -16.04
N LYS A 178 6.90 28.37 -17.12
CA LYS A 178 6.37 29.10 -18.28
C LYS A 178 5.13 29.94 -17.92
N PRO A 179 4.73 30.90 -18.77
CA PRO A 179 3.49 31.63 -18.58
C PRO A 179 2.29 30.69 -18.41
N LYS A 180 1.35 31.05 -17.52
CA LYS A 180 0.15 30.26 -17.20
C LYS A 180 -0.64 29.77 -18.42
N LYS A 181 -0.68 30.57 -19.50
CA LYS A 181 -1.35 30.18 -20.75
C LYS A 181 -0.68 28.98 -21.45
N GLU A 182 0.64 28.86 -21.38
CA GLU A 182 1.39 27.74 -21.95
C GLU A 182 1.27 26.50 -21.06
N ILE A 183 1.30 26.68 -19.72
CA ILE A 183 1.00 25.61 -18.76
C ILE A 183 -0.39 25.03 -19.03
N LYS A 184 -1.40 25.90 -19.24
CA LYS A 184 -2.75 25.48 -19.61
C LYS A 184 -2.78 24.64 -20.89
N GLN A 185 -2.00 24.99 -21.91
CA GLN A 185 -1.96 24.20 -23.14
C GLN A 185 -1.46 22.78 -22.90
N VAL A 186 -0.47 22.59 -22.02
CA VAL A 186 -0.02 21.25 -21.63
C VAL A 186 -1.09 20.54 -20.79
N PHE A 187 -1.68 21.25 -19.82
CA PHE A 187 -2.77 20.71 -19.00
C PHE A 187 -3.97 20.24 -19.83
N ASP A 188 -4.31 20.95 -20.92
CA ASP A 188 -5.39 20.59 -21.85
C ASP A 188 -5.15 19.29 -22.59
N ARG A 189 -3.87 18.90 -22.74
CA ARG A 189 -3.48 17.60 -23.31
C ARG A 189 -3.62 16.49 -22.27
N TYR A 190 -3.38 16.77 -21.00
CA TYR A 190 -3.62 15.81 -19.91
C TYR A 190 -5.12 15.61 -19.65
N PHE A 191 -5.91 16.70 -19.72
CA PHE A 191 -7.34 16.69 -19.41
C PHE A 191 -8.16 17.36 -20.54
N PRO A 192 -8.38 16.66 -21.67
CA PRO A 192 -9.16 17.22 -22.77
C PRO A 192 -10.54 17.70 -22.32
N GLY A 193 -10.91 18.92 -22.69
CA GLY A 193 -12.23 19.49 -22.38
C GLY A 193 -12.42 19.98 -20.94
N ASN A 194 -11.36 20.11 -20.14
CA ASN A 194 -11.48 20.72 -18.82
C ASN A 194 -11.96 22.20 -18.90
N PRO A 195 -12.84 22.64 -17.98
CA PRO A 195 -13.41 24.00 -17.97
C PRO A 195 -12.57 25.00 -17.14
N LEU A 196 -11.36 24.61 -16.70
CA LEU A 196 -10.52 25.48 -15.87
C LEU A 196 -9.85 26.56 -16.72
N ARG A 197 -9.58 27.71 -16.10
CA ARG A 197 -8.86 28.83 -16.71
C ARG A 197 -7.38 28.74 -16.35
N ALA A 198 -6.54 29.42 -17.12
CA ALA A 198 -5.08 29.33 -16.96
C ALA A 198 -4.56 29.73 -15.57
N ASN A 199 -5.18 30.71 -14.90
CA ASN A 199 -4.75 31.15 -13.57
C ASN A 199 -5.26 30.24 -12.43
N GLU A 200 -6.10 29.26 -12.75
CA GLU A 200 -6.64 28.30 -11.79
C GLU A 200 -5.86 26.98 -11.84
N ILE A 201 -4.82 26.89 -12.66
CA ILE A 201 -3.99 25.69 -12.75
C ILE A 201 -2.62 26.04 -12.22
N GLU A 202 -2.27 25.34 -11.16
CA GLU A 202 -0.98 25.36 -10.53
C GLU A 202 -0.26 24.04 -10.82
N MET A 203 1.07 24.04 -10.71
CA MET A 203 1.86 22.83 -10.93
C MET A 203 3.09 22.79 -10.04
N ILE A 204 3.52 21.57 -9.75
CA ILE A 204 4.84 21.28 -9.16
C ILE A 204 5.45 20.14 -9.98
N VAL A 205 6.65 20.37 -10.49
CA VAL A 205 7.43 19.37 -11.22
C VAL A 205 8.66 19.07 -10.38
N THR A 206 8.66 17.91 -9.73
CA THR A 206 9.83 17.38 -9.03
C THR A 206 10.66 16.56 -10.01
N ARG A 207 11.73 15.92 -9.54
CA ARG A 207 12.60 15.10 -10.40
C ARG A 207 11.93 13.87 -10.99
N THR A 208 10.89 13.37 -10.32
CA THR A 208 10.27 12.07 -10.59
C THR A 208 8.74 12.12 -10.59
N CYS A 209 8.15 13.26 -10.27
CA CYS A 209 6.71 13.42 -10.16
C CYS A 209 6.23 14.77 -10.72
N LEU A 210 5.00 14.76 -11.23
CA LEU A 210 4.27 15.88 -11.79
C LEU A 210 2.99 16.06 -10.97
N TYR A 211 2.86 17.19 -10.30
CA TYR A 211 1.65 17.56 -9.56
C TYR A 211 0.89 18.61 -10.37
N TRP A 212 -0.37 18.30 -10.67
CA TRP A 212 -1.35 19.29 -11.09
C TRP A 212 -2.15 19.74 -9.87
N SER A 213 -1.99 21.00 -9.48
CA SER A 213 -2.64 21.56 -8.30
C SER A 213 -3.85 22.39 -8.72
N LEU A 214 -5.03 21.96 -8.26
CA LEU A 214 -6.33 22.47 -8.68
C LEU A 214 -7.08 23.17 -7.53
N PRO A 215 -7.89 24.20 -7.81
CA PRO A 215 -8.62 24.94 -6.79
C PRO A 215 -9.74 24.11 -6.17
N LYS A 216 -10.19 24.56 -5.00
CA LYS A 216 -11.52 24.23 -4.45
C LYS A 216 -12.60 25.09 -5.10
N GLU A 217 -13.86 24.70 -4.94
CA GLU A 217 -15.02 25.44 -5.49
C GLU A 217 -15.02 26.95 -5.12
N LYS A 218 -14.57 27.28 -3.91
CA LYS A 218 -14.47 28.66 -3.40
C LYS A 218 -13.29 29.46 -3.97
N GLU A 219 -12.33 28.80 -4.61
CA GLU A 219 -11.09 29.37 -5.15
C GLU A 219 -11.17 29.58 -6.67
N LEU A 220 -12.27 29.18 -7.30
CA LEU A 220 -12.55 29.49 -8.71
C LEU A 220 -12.67 31.01 -8.93
N GLU A 221 -12.23 31.50 -10.09
CA GLU A 221 -12.28 32.93 -10.42
C GLU A 221 -13.70 33.51 -10.31
N GLU A 222 -13.84 34.69 -9.66
CA GLU A 222 -15.15 35.29 -9.35
C GLU A 222 -15.93 35.79 -10.58
N ASN A 223 -15.25 36.07 -11.68
CA ASN A 223 -15.83 36.62 -12.91
C ASN A 223 -16.36 35.52 -13.88
N ARG A 224 -16.54 34.29 -13.41
CA ARG A 224 -17.21 33.22 -14.15
C ARG A 224 -18.72 33.46 -14.24
N THR A 225 -19.36 33.03 -15.32
CA THR A 225 -20.83 32.93 -15.33
C THR A 225 -21.29 31.81 -14.40
N VAL A 226 -22.59 31.76 -14.08
CA VAL A 226 -23.14 30.69 -13.24
C VAL A 226 -22.92 29.33 -13.90
N GLU A 227 -23.16 29.23 -15.21
CA GLU A 227 -23.00 28.01 -15.99
C GLU A 227 -21.53 27.55 -16.05
N GLU A 228 -20.59 28.47 -16.30
CA GLU A 228 -19.15 28.16 -16.29
C GLU A 228 -18.67 27.68 -14.92
N LYS A 229 -19.25 28.22 -13.85
CA LYS A 229 -18.91 27.80 -12.48
C LYS A 229 -19.49 26.43 -12.17
N GLU A 230 -20.73 26.16 -12.55
CA GLU A 230 -21.37 24.85 -12.38
C GLU A 230 -20.61 23.76 -13.14
N GLU A 231 -20.18 24.03 -14.38
CA GLU A 231 -19.37 23.11 -15.18
C GLU A 231 -18.02 22.82 -14.51
N ALA A 232 -17.31 23.85 -14.04
CA ALA A 232 -16.04 23.69 -13.35
C ALA A 232 -16.18 22.92 -12.03
N VAL A 233 -17.22 23.19 -11.25
CA VAL A 233 -17.49 22.46 -10.01
C VAL A 233 -17.84 21.00 -10.29
N ALA A 234 -18.62 20.72 -11.34
CA ALA A 234 -18.95 19.36 -11.73
C ALA A 234 -17.69 18.59 -12.15
N TRP A 235 -16.83 19.20 -12.96
CA TRP A 235 -15.56 18.60 -13.38
C TRP A 235 -14.62 18.37 -12.18
N LEU A 236 -14.42 19.36 -11.30
CA LEU A 236 -13.58 19.22 -10.10
C LEU A 236 -14.10 18.14 -9.14
N LYS A 237 -15.43 17.94 -9.07
CA LYS A 237 -16.05 16.85 -8.29
C LYS A 237 -15.85 15.49 -8.93
N HIS A 238 -15.78 15.42 -10.26
CA HIS A 238 -15.50 14.18 -10.99
C HIS A 238 -14.04 13.77 -10.79
N THR A 239 -13.11 14.69 -11.08
CA THR A 239 -11.66 14.48 -10.94
C THR A 239 -11.24 14.28 -9.47
N GLY A 240 -11.99 14.82 -8.50
CA GLY A 240 -11.68 14.65 -7.07
C GLY A 240 -12.16 13.35 -6.42
N ARG A 241 -12.81 12.43 -7.17
CA ARG A 241 -13.29 11.16 -6.59
C ARG A 241 -12.18 10.14 -6.58
N PHE A 242 -11.73 9.75 -5.39
CA PHE A 242 -10.88 8.58 -5.22
C PHE A 242 -11.61 7.31 -5.69
N ALA A 243 -10.89 6.45 -6.41
CA ALA A 243 -11.35 5.13 -6.79
C ALA A 243 -10.19 4.15 -6.63
N PHE A 244 -10.48 2.96 -6.11
CA PHE A 244 -9.51 1.87 -5.96
C PHE A 244 -8.72 1.51 -7.23
N GLN A 245 -9.19 1.87 -8.43
CA GLN A 245 -8.43 1.61 -9.66
C GLN A 245 -7.12 2.41 -9.69
N TYR A 246 -7.06 3.53 -8.98
CA TYR A 246 -5.87 4.38 -8.89
C TYR A 246 -4.75 3.76 -8.05
N PHE A 247 -5.01 2.65 -7.35
CA PHE A 247 -3.94 1.89 -6.73
C PHE A 247 -3.00 1.27 -7.77
N SER A 248 -3.48 0.97 -8.99
CA SER A 248 -2.62 0.56 -10.11
C SER A 248 -1.67 1.67 -10.60
N HIS A 249 -1.89 2.92 -10.15
CA HIS A 249 -1.07 4.08 -10.49
C HIS A 249 0.08 4.29 -9.48
N PHE A 250 0.25 3.40 -8.49
CA PHE A 250 1.33 3.48 -7.51
C PHE A 250 2.69 3.74 -8.18
N PRO A 251 3.51 4.69 -7.68
CA PRO A 251 3.45 5.35 -6.38
C PRO A 251 2.56 6.60 -6.28
N THR A 252 1.82 6.96 -7.32
CA THR A 252 0.83 8.06 -7.26
C THR A 252 -0.58 7.51 -7.07
N PHE A 253 -1.38 8.12 -6.19
CA PHE A 253 -2.78 7.70 -5.93
C PHE A 253 -3.80 8.59 -6.64
N SER A 254 -3.48 8.97 -7.88
CA SER A 254 -4.22 9.99 -8.61
C SER A 254 -5.38 9.46 -9.44
N SER A 255 -6.41 10.29 -9.55
CA SER A 255 -7.53 10.09 -10.47
C SER A 255 -7.21 10.32 -11.94
N PHE A 256 -6.00 10.78 -12.25
CA PHE A 256 -5.52 10.87 -13.63
C PHE A 256 -5.35 9.47 -14.24
N ASP A 257 -5.90 9.27 -15.43
CA ASP A 257 -5.63 8.10 -16.27
C ASP A 257 -5.14 8.58 -17.65
N ALA A 258 -3.91 8.25 -17.99
CA ALA A 258 -3.27 8.65 -19.24
C ALA A 258 -3.97 8.07 -20.49
N ARG A 259 -4.84 7.05 -20.34
CA ARG A 259 -5.70 6.55 -21.43
C ARG A 259 -6.78 7.55 -21.84
N ASP A 260 -7.18 8.42 -20.92
CA ASP A 260 -8.17 9.48 -21.15
C ASP A 260 -7.52 10.81 -21.60
N ALA A 261 -6.18 10.87 -21.62
CA ALA A 261 -5.45 12.03 -22.12
C ALA A 261 -5.60 12.21 -23.64
N GLY A 262 -5.23 13.40 -24.13
CA GLY A 262 -5.23 13.70 -25.55
C GLY A 262 -4.32 12.71 -26.30
N PRO A 263 -4.77 12.13 -27.44
CA PRO A 263 -3.99 11.12 -28.16
C PRO A 263 -2.65 11.66 -28.69
N ASP A 264 -2.56 12.97 -28.91
CA ASP A 264 -1.33 13.66 -29.27
C ASP A 264 -0.31 13.68 -28.12
N LEU A 265 -0.74 13.73 -26.85
CA LEU A 265 0.16 13.68 -25.69
C LEU A 265 0.99 12.41 -25.69
N VAL A 266 0.30 11.27 -25.75
CA VAL A 266 0.91 9.94 -25.63
C VAL A 266 1.78 9.65 -26.86
N SER A 267 1.29 9.96 -28.06
CA SER A 267 2.04 9.72 -29.29
C SER A 267 3.29 10.60 -29.43
N ASP A 268 3.24 11.87 -29.02
CA ASP A 268 4.40 12.75 -29.01
C ASP A 268 5.45 12.30 -27.98
N LEU A 269 5.03 11.93 -26.76
CA LEU A 269 5.93 11.39 -25.74
C LEU A 269 6.57 10.08 -26.20
N ALA A 270 5.79 9.17 -26.81
CA ALA A 270 6.31 7.91 -27.33
C ALA A 270 7.37 8.15 -28.42
N ALA A 271 7.12 9.11 -29.31
CA ALA A 271 8.07 9.50 -30.35
C ALA A 271 9.34 10.15 -29.79
N GLU A 272 9.21 11.04 -28.78
CA GLU A 272 10.36 11.73 -28.17
C GLU A 272 11.23 10.79 -27.32
N LEU A 273 10.60 9.88 -26.57
CA LEU A 273 11.27 8.92 -25.69
C LEU A 273 11.76 7.66 -26.43
N GLY A 274 11.21 7.38 -27.61
CA GLY A 274 11.42 6.12 -28.32
C GLY A 274 10.76 4.93 -27.60
N TRP A 275 9.65 5.17 -26.91
CA TRP A 275 8.92 4.17 -26.11
C TRP A 275 7.67 3.69 -26.84
N THR A 276 7.03 2.63 -26.33
CA THR A 276 5.68 2.28 -26.79
C THR A 276 4.65 3.20 -26.11
N GLU A 277 3.48 3.36 -26.73
CA GLU A 277 2.38 4.13 -26.11
C GLU A 277 1.94 3.52 -24.77
N ALA A 278 2.02 2.19 -24.63
CA ALA A 278 1.72 1.50 -23.38
C ALA A 278 2.70 1.89 -22.26
N ASP A 279 4.00 1.92 -22.55
CA ASP A 279 5.03 2.34 -21.58
C ASP A 279 4.85 3.82 -21.18
N VAL A 280 4.45 4.68 -22.13
CA VAL A 280 4.15 6.09 -21.85
C VAL A 280 2.92 6.23 -20.95
N ILE A 281 1.84 5.50 -21.24
CA ILE A 281 0.62 5.50 -20.41
C ILE A 281 0.97 5.05 -18.99
N GLU A 282 1.71 3.95 -18.87
CA GLU A 282 2.14 3.41 -17.58
C GLU A 282 3.02 4.40 -16.81
N GLY A 283 3.99 5.01 -17.50
CA GLY A 283 4.88 6.02 -16.93
C GLY A 283 4.11 7.27 -16.48
N LEU A 284 3.17 7.77 -17.28
CA LEU A 284 2.36 8.93 -16.94
C LEU A 284 1.44 8.65 -15.75
N ASN A 285 0.79 7.48 -15.72
CA ASN A 285 -0.06 7.05 -14.61
C ASN A 285 0.73 6.98 -13.30
N SER A 286 1.99 6.55 -13.35
CA SER A 286 2.82 6.39 -12.14
C SER A 286 3.60 7.64 -11.72
N THR A 287 3.58 8.72 -12.51
CA THR A 287 4.33 9.96 -12.26
C THR A 287 3.47 11.20 -12.14
N THR A 288 2.19 11.13 -12.49
CA THR A 288 1.30 12.29 -12.50
C THR A 288 0.29 12.18 -11.38
N THR A 289 0.19 13.23 -10.57
CA THR A 289 -0.84 13.34 -9.55
C THR A 289 -1.62 14.65 -9.63
N ILE A 290 -2.80 14.64 -9.02
CA ILE A 290 -3.73 15.76 -8.99
C ILE A 290 -4.07 16.02 -7.54
N GLU A 291 -3.77 17.22 -7.08
CA GLU A 291 -4.01 17.62 -5.70
C GLU A 291 -4.71 18.96 -5.60
N ARG A 292 -5.27 19.26 -4.43
CA ARG A 292 -5.83 20.60 -4.19
C ARG A 292 -4.71 21.59 -3.87
N THR A 293 -4.73 22.75 -4.52
CA THR A 293 -3.73 23.81 -4.32
C THR A 293 -3.56 24.17 -2.84
N ALA A 294 -4.64 24.25 -2.08
CA ALA A 294 -4.60 24.58 -0.65
C ALA A 294 -4.13 23.43 0.26
N GLU A 295 -3.95 22.21 -0.26
CA GLU A 295 -3.63 21.01 0.52
C GLU A 295 -2.31 20.37 0.10
N ILE A 296 -1.71 20.82 -1.01
CA ILE A 296 -0.52 20.22 -1.61
C ILE A 296 0.64 20.02 -0.63
N GLU A 297 0.90 20.99 0.27
CA GLU A 297 1.97 20.90 1.28
C GLU A 297 1.79 19.75 2.27
N LYS A 298 0.57 19.24 2.46
CA LYS A 298 0.32 18.06 3.29
C LYS A 298 0.82 16.78 2.62
N TYR A 299 0.79 16.74 1.30
CA TYR A 299 1.06 15.54 0.51
C TYR A 299 2.46 15.55 -0.10
N LEU A 300 3.13 16.71 -0.20
CA LEU A 300 4.44 16.76 -0.86
C LEU A 300 5.48 15.86 -0.19
N ILE A 301 5.58 15.89 1.13
CA ILE A 301 6.57 15.08 1.87
C ILE A 301 6.15 13.62 1.86
N HIS A 302 4.92 13.34 2.25
CA HIS A 302 4.36 11.99 2.32
C HIS A 302 4.34 11.30 0.95
N ASP A 303 3.82 11.93 -0.10
CA ASP A 303 3.68 11.31 -1.41
C ASP A 303 4.98 11.35 -2.21
N THR A 304 5.62 12.52 -2.31
CA THR A 304 6.84 12.63 -3.13
C THR A 304 7.97 11.85 -2.49
N TRP A 305 8.15 11.93 -1.16
CA TRP A 305 9.31 11.32 -0.51
C TRP A 305 8.96 10.06 0.26
N GLY A 306 7.72 9.88 0.70
CA GLY A 306 7.29 8.62 1.30
C GLY A 306 7.01 7.56 0.24
N HIS A 307 6.32 7.88 -0.87
CA HIS A 307 5.91 6.87 -1.86
C HIS A 307 6.78 6.74 -3.11
N MET A 308 7.39 7.82 -3.65
CA MET A 308 8.11 7.69 -4.95
C MET A 308 9.26 6.68 -4.91
N TRP A 309 10.07 6.67 -3.84
CA TRP A 309 11.15 5.69 -3.72
C TRP A 309 10.63 4.27 -3.54
N GLN A 310 9.45 4.09 -2.94
CA GLN A 310 8.82 2.78 -2.83
C GLN A 310 8.51 2.27 -4.24
N GLY A 311 7.97 3.14 -5.11
CA GLY A 311 7.76 2.83 -6.52
C GLY A 311 9.03 2.50 -7.27
N ASP A 312 10.16 3.18 -7.00
CA ASP A 312 11.38 3.08 -7.82
C ASP A 312 12.42 2.07 -7.32
N LEU A 313 12.52 1.87 -6.00
CA LEU A 313 13.56 1.06 -5.35
C LEU A 313 13.03 -0.29 -4.85
N THR A 314 11.73 -0.53 -4.97
CA THR A 314 11.06 -1.73 -4.44
C THR A 314 10.09 -2.33 -5.46
N GLU A 315 9.60 -3.53 -5.16
CA GLU A 315 8.61 -4.27 -5.95
C GLU A 315 7.18 -4.08 -5.42
N LEU A 316 6.96 -3.14 -4.49
CA LEU A 316 5.62 -2.85 -3.94
C LEU A 316 4.57 -2.63 -5.03
N ARG A 317 4.93 -1.98 -6.14
CA ARG A 317 4.02 -1.76 -7.28
C ARG A 317 3.34 -3.05 -7.75
N ARG A 318 4.08 -4.16 -7.82
CA ARG A 318 3.53 -5.47 -8.22
C ARG A 318 2.42 -5.94 -7.28
N LEU A 319 2.53 -5.62 -5.98
CA LEU A 319 1.50 -5.95 -4.99
C LEU A 319 0.29 -5.04 -5.16
N TYR A 320 0.49 -3.75 -5.49
CA TYR A 320 -0.59 -2.83 -5.81
C TYR A 320 -1.38 -3.23 -7.07
N ASP A 321 -0.72 -3.80 -8.09
CA ASP A 321 -1.40 -4.31 -9.29
C ASP A 321 -2.42 -5.40 -8.93
N THR A 322 -2.15 -6.20 -7.90
CA THR A 322 -3.10 -7.22 -7.43
C THR A 322 -4.30 -6.63 -6.70
N MET A 323 -4.26 -5.37 -6.25
CA MET A 323 -5.38 -4.75 -5.55
C MET A 323 -6.59 -4.48 -6.45
N GLU A 324 -6.40 -4.33 -7.76
CA GLU A 324 -7.54 -4.23 -8.68
C GLU A 324 -8.44 -5.47 -8.59
N SER A 325 -7.84 -6.65 -8.34
CA SER A 325 -8.57 -7.91 -8.16
C SER A 325 -9.50 -7.92 -6.93
N LEU A 326 -9.28 -7.05 -5.94
CA LEU A 326 -10.11 -6.94 -4.73
C LEU A 326 -11.56 -6.53 -5.04
N LYS A 327 -11.79 -5.87 -6.18
CA LYS A 327 -13.12 -5.51 -6.66
C LYS A 327 -13.84 -6.64 -7.39
N SER A 328 -13.08 -7.63 -7.85
CA SER A 328 -13.63 -8.69 -8.66
C SER A 328 -14.26 -9.73 -7.72
N PRO A 329 -15.59 -9.95 -7.82
CA PRO A 329 -16.21 -11.05 -7.09
C PRO A 329 -15.62 -12.38 -7.59
N VAL A 330 -15.74 -13.43 -6.78
CA VAL A 330 -15.26 -14.78 -7.17
C VAL A 330 -15.80 -15.16 -8.56
N ASP A 331 -14.92 -15.53 -9.50
CA ASP A 331 -15.32 -16.02 -10.84
C ASP A 331 -15.23 -17.55 -10.94
N ALA A 332 -16.10 -18.16 -11.74
CA ALA A 332 -16.10 -19.61 -11.95
C ALA A 332 -14.80 -20.19 -12.55
N ASN A 333 -13.99 -19.37 -13.22
CA ASN A 333 -12.70 -19.74 -13.83
C ASN A 333 -11.50 -19.12 -13.10
N GLU A 334 -11.70 -18.48 -11.95
CA GLU A 334 -10.59 -18.05 -11.12
C GLU A 334 -9.85 -19.31 -10.63
N HIS A 335 -8.55 -19.39 -10.90
CA HIS A 335 -7.72 -20.52 -10.50
C HIS A 335 -6.81 -20.06 -9.36
N LEU A 336 -6.84 -20.78 -8.24
CA LEU A 336 -6.00 -20.50 -7.08
C LEU A 336 -5.01 -21.64 -6.86
N HIS A 337 -3.81 -21.28 -6.42
CA HIS A 337 -2.81 -22.23 -5.96
C HIS A 337 -3.04 -22.49 -4.46
N LEU A 338 -3.49 -23.68 -4.12
CA LEU A 338 -3.65 -24.08 -2.73
C LEU A 338 -2.29 -24.39 -2.09
N PRO A 339 -2.16 -24.31 -0.76
CA PRO A 339 -0.89 -24.58 -0.05
C PRO A 339 -0.32 -25.99 -0.25
N ASP A 340 -1.15 -26.96 -0.67
CA ASP A 340 -0.71 -28.33 -0.99
C ASP A 340 -0.18 -28.48 -2.44
N GLY A 341 -0.10 -27.37 -3.19
CA GLY A 341 0.37 -27.31 -4.57
C GLY A 341 -0.70 -27.58 -5.63
N ASN A 342 -1.95 -27.89 -5.22
CA ASN A 342 -3.05 -28.07 -6.17
C ASN A 342 -3.52 -26.73 -6.76
N VAL A 343 -3.88 -26.75 -8.04
CA VAL A 343 -4.55 -25.61 -8.69
C VAL A 343 -6.03 -25.93 -8.79
N VAL A 344 -6.86 -25.06 -8.22
CA VAL A 344 -8.31 -25.31 -8.05
C VAL A 344 -9.09 -24.07 -8.50
N SER A 345 -10.20 -24.30 -9.19
CA SER A 345 -11.20 -23.28 -9.54
C SER A 345 -12.55 -23.59 -8.90
N PRO A 346 -13.51 -22.65 -8.84
CA PRO A 346 -14.86 -22.95 -8.34
C PRO A 346 -15.55 -24.06 -9.14
N LEU A 347 -15.20 -24.25 -10.41
CA LEU A 347 -15.66 -25.38 -11.22
C LEU A 347 -15.18 -26.74 -10.70
N ASP A 348 -14.00 -26.81 -10.08
CA ASP A 348 -13.45 -28.04 -9.52
C ASP A 348 -14.17 -28.48 -8.25
N LEU A 349 -14.86 -27.55 -7.58
CA LEU A 349 -15.71 -27.81 -6.43
C LEU A 349 -16.98 -28.59 -6.81
N VAL A 350 -17.33 -28.61 -8.11
CA VAL A 350 -18.53 -29.22 -8.65
C VAL A 350 -18.17 -30.34 -9.63
N TYR A 351 -18.70 -31.53 -9.38
CA TYR A 351 -18.45 -32.68 -10.26
C TYR A 351 -19.72 -33.42 -10.64
N LEU A 352 -19.77 -33.82 -11.91
CA LEU A 352 -20.87 -34.59 -12.46
C LEU A 352 -20.54 -36.08 -12.36
N THR A 353 -21.31 -36.80 -11.55
CA THR A 353 -21.10 -38.22 -11.31
C THR A 353 -21.38 -39.04 -12.57
N ALA A 354 -20.96 -40.31 -12.56
CA ALA A 354 -21.30 -41.23 -13.64
C ALA A 354 -22.82 -41.36 -13.85
N SER A 355 -23.66 -41.20 -12.82
CA SER A 355 -25.11 -41.22 -12.96
C SER A 355 -25.72 -39.93 -13.50
N GLY A 356 -24.92 -38.89 -13.80
CA GLY A 356 -25.42 -37.60 -14.24
C GLY A 356 -25.94 -36.72 -13.10
N THR A 357 -25.59 -37.02 -11.85
CA THR A 357 -25.94 -36.19 -10.69
C THR A 357 -24.82 -35.22 -10.35
N ILE A 358 -25.17 -34.02 -9.91
CA ILE A 358 -24.19 -33.03 -9.45
C ILE A 358 -23.81 -33.33 -8.00
N ARG A 359 -22.52 -33.17 -7.69
CA ARG A 359 -22.02 -33.16 -6.32
C ARG A 359 -21.14 -31.94 -6.11
N PHE A 360 -21.16 -31.46 -4.87
CA PHE A 360 -20.40 -30.32 -4.39
C PHE A 360 -19.44 -30.76 -3.29
N ASP A 361 -18.18 -30.35 -3.37
CA ASP A 361 -17.15 -30.63 -2.38
C ASP A 361 -17.02 -29.44 -1.41
N GLU A 362 -17.70 -29.52 -0.27
CA GLU A 362 -17.70 -28.44 0.73
C GLU A 362 -16.33 -28.24 1.40
N GLU A 363 -15.56 -29.32 1.56
CA GLU A 363 -14.22 -29.24 2.18
C GLU A 363 -13.25 -28.52 1.24
N LEU A 364 -13.26 -28.91 -0.04
CA LEU A 364 -12.46 -28.22 -1.05
C LEU A 364 -12.93 -26.77 -1.24
N ALA A 365 -14.23 -26.51 -1.20
CA ALA A 365 -14.78 -25.15 -1.28
C ALA A 365 -14.29 -24.28 -0.13
N THR A 366 -14.28 -24.82 1.10
CA THR A 366 -13.75 -24.11 2.27
C THR A 366 -12.29 -23.75 2.08
N ARG A 367 -11.47 -24.71 1.63
CA ARG A 367 -10.03 -24.48 1.38
C ARG A 367 -9.77 -23.47 0.26
N TYR A 368 -10.55 -23.54 -0.81
CA TYR A 368 -10.51 -22.58 -1.91
C TYR A 368 -10.85 -21.17 -1.40
N LEU A 369 -11.91 -21.02 -0.62
CA LEU A 369 -12.37 -19.74 -0.09
C LEU A 369 -11.39 -19.14 0.93
N ASP A 370 -10.78 -19.97 1.77
CA ASP A 370 -9.70 -19.52 2.67
C ASP A 370 -8.51 -18.98 1.87
N GLN A 371 -8.07 -19.71 0.84
CA GLN A 371 -7.00 -19.24 -0.04
C GLN A 371 -7.39 -17.94 -0.77
N TRP A 372 -8.64 -17.85 -1.24
CA TRP A 372 -9.18 -16.67 -1.93
C TRP A 372 -9.15 -15.42 -1.04
N ILE A 373 -9.54 -15.57 0.24
CA ILE A 373 -9.46 -14.50 1.25
C ILE A 373 -7.99 -14.17 1.52
N ARG A 374 -7.12 -15.16 1.67
CA ARG A 374 -5.69 -14.97 1.97
C ARG A 374 -4.96 -14.16 0.90
N GLU A 375 -5.11 -14.50 -0.38
CA GLU A 375 -4.45 -13.76 -1.48
C GLU A 375 -4.89 -12.28 -1.52
N ARG A 376 -6.15 -12.03 -1.16
CA ARG A 376 -6.69 -10.66 -1.10
C ARG A 376 -6.23 -9.93 0.15
N MET A 377 -6.14 -10.60 1.28
CA MET A 377 -5.50 -10.05 2.47
C MET A 377 -4.04 -9.68 2.20
N ASP A 378 -3.31 -10.51 1.46
CA ASP A 378 -1.91 -10.23 1.07
C ASP A 378 -1.80 -8.93 0.26
N ALA A 379 -2.67 -8.75 -0.73
CA ALA A 379 -2.76 -7.53 -1.51
C ALA A 379 -3.06 -6.29 -0.64
N LEU A 380 -3.88 -6.44 0.41
CA LEU A 380 -4.25 -5.36 1.33
C LEU A 380 -3.12 -4.93 2.29
N LEU A 381 -2.14 -5.82 2.54
CA LEU A 381 -1.01 -5.51 3.42
C LEU A 381 -0.04 -4.51 2.79
N ALA A 382 0.05 -4.48 1.45
CA ALA A 382 1.03 -3.66 0.76
C ALA A 382 0.78 -2.16 0.97
N PRO A 383 -0.47 -1.64 0.81
CA PRO A 383 -0.78 -0.27 1.18
C PRO A 383 -0.48 0.07 2.64
N ILE A 384 -0.77 -0.84 3.56
CA ILE A 384 -0.57 -0.60 4.99
C ILE A 384 0.92 -0.36 5.29
N VAL A 385 1.81 -1.19 4.74
CA VAL A 385 3.26 -1.03 4.91
C VAL A 385 3.79 0.21 4.17
N ALA A 386 3.23 0.50 2.98
CA ALA A 386 3.59 1.68 2.22
C ALA A 386 3.24 2.98 2.97
N GLU A 387 2.03 3.11 3.49
CA GLU A 387 1.59 4.26 4.29
C GLU A 387 2.41 4.40 5.57
N LEU A 388 2.62 3.30 6.31
CA LEU A 388 3.38 3.33 7.56
C LEU A 388 4.84 3.79 7.35
N THR A 389 5.47 3.40 6.25
CA THR A 389 6.83 3.88 5.93
C THR A 389 6.85 5.29 5.35
N ALA A 390 5.80 5.71 4.64
CA ALA A 390 5.64 7.10 4.20
C ALA A 390 5.45 8.07 5.37
N ASP A 391 4.63 7.69 6.37
CA ASP A 391 4.48 8.42 7.63
C ASP A 391 5.82 8.60 8.34
N CYS A 392 6.65 7.54 8.38
CA CYS A 392 7.97 7.62 8.99
C CYS A 392 8.88 8.61 8.24
N ILE A 393 8.83 8.65 6.90
CA ILE A 393 9.55 9.65 6.11
C ILE A 393 9.03 11.06 6.39
N GLU A 394 7.72 11.24 6.57
CA GLU A 394 7.15 12.51 7.01
C GLU A 394 7.72 12.93 8.38
N TYR A 395 7.80 12.00 9.33
CA TYR A 395 8.40 12.24 10.63
C TYR A 395 9.89 12.57 10.57
N LYS A 396 10.64 11.99 9.63
CA LYS A 396 12.06 12.33 9.39
C LYS A 396 12.24 13.83 9.12
N PHE A 397 11.28 14.50 8.48
CA PHE A 397 11.33 15.95 8.28
C PHE A 397 11.49 16.69 9.62
N LYS A 398 10.76 16.24 10.66
CA LYS A 398 10.83 16.80 12.01
C LYS A 398 12.18 16.54 12.67
N LEU A 399 12.72 15.34 12.50
CA LEU A 399 14.05 14.99 13.01
C LEU A 399 15.15 15.89 12.39
N ASP A 400 15.06 16.15 11.09
CA ASP A 400 16.05 16.95 10.36
C ASP A 400 15.89 18.47 10.55
N ASN A 401 14.70 18.93 10.95
CA ASN A 401 14.30 20.33 11.03
C ASN A 401 13.42 20.59 12.26
N ALA A 402 13.89 20.23 13.45
CA ALA A 402 13.12 20.37 14.70
C ALA A 402 12.62 21.80 14.95
N GLU A 403 13.34 22.82 14.46
CA GLU A 403 12.94 24.22 14.58
C GLU A 403 11.85 24.68 13.59
N LYS A 404 11.44 23.81 12.66
CA LYS A 404 10.45 24.07 11.60
C LYS A 404 9.35 23.03 11.52
N GLU A 405 9.14 22.29 12.61
CA GLU A 405 8.08 21.29 12.69
C GLU A 405 6.70 21.89 12.38
N ASP A 406 6.47 23.15 12.75
CA ASP A 406 5.23 23.90 12.51
C ASP A 406 4.94 24.14 11.01
N LEU A 407 5.94 24.00 10.14
CA LEU A 407 5.75 24.09 8.70
C LEU A 407 5.12 22.85 8.09
N LEU A 408 5.14 21.71 8.77
CA LEU A 408 4.63 20.43 8.27
C LEU A 408 3.16 20.27 8.66
N PRO A 409 2.20 20.51 7.74
CA PRO A 409 0.80 20.36 8.07
C PRO A 409 0.45 18.87 8.17
N SER A 410 -0.07 18.44 9.32
CA SER A 410 -0.56 17.08 9.52
C SER A 410 -2.04 17.08 9.89
N SER A 411 -2.79 16.13 9.33
CA SER A 411 -4.19 15.86 9.71
C SER A 411 -4.32 14.76 10.76
N SER A 412 -3.21 14.17 11.20
CA SER A 412 -3.23 13.07 12.15
C SER A 412 -3.34 13.56 13.60
N LEU A 413 -4.08 12.82 14.41
CA LEU A 413 -4.11 13.00 15.87
C LEU A 413 -2.79 12.55 16.53
N PHE A 414 -2.03 11.69 15.86
CA PHE A 414 -0.76 11.14 16.31
C PHE A 414 0.42 11.75 15.55
N TYR A 415 0.33 13.04 15.22
CA TYR A 415 1.37 13.76 14.47
C TYR A 415 2.78 13.69 15.10
N ASP A 416 2.87 13.44 16.41
CA ASP A 416 4.14 13.27 17.14
C ASP A 416 4.74 11.86 17.05
N ASN A 417 4.07 10.92 16.38
CA ASN A 417 4.54 9.55 16.22
C ASN A 417 5.08 9.28 14.79
N PRO A 418 6.21 8.56 14.64
CA PRO A 418 6.77 8.22 13.34
C PRO A 418 5.82 7.45 12.42
N ALA A 419 5.22 6.38 12.92
CA ALA A 419 4.15 5.65 12.25
C ALA A 419 2.82 6.02 12.92
N LYS A 420 1.91 6.64 12.15
CA LYS A 420 0.67 7.23 12.66
C LYS A 420 -0.45 6.18 12.67
N LEU A 421 -1.18 6.11 13.78
CA LEU A 421 -2.15 5.05 14.04
C LEU A 421 -3.51 5.26 13.35
N ASP A 422 -3.94 6.50 13.27
CA ASP A 422 -5.32 6.87 12.92
C ASP A 422 -5.64 6.62 11.44
N PHE A 423 -4.68 6.88 10.55
CA PHE A 423 -4.87 6.60 9.13
C PHE A 423 -4.87 5.10 8.82
N ALA A 424 -3.90 4.36 9.35
CA ALA A 424 -3.81 2.93 9.13
C ALA A 424 -5.02 2.15 9.66
N TRP A 425 -5.64 2.58 10.76
CA TRP A 425 -6.89 1.98 11.25
C TRP A 425 -8.04 2.15 10.25
N VAL A 426 -8.24 3.38 9.77
CA VAL A 426 -9.30 3.68 8.81
C VAL A 426 -9.07 2.93 7.51
N ASP A 427 -7.82 2.81 7.07
CA ASP A 427 -7.44 2.09 5.86
C ASP A 427 -7.67 0.58 5.99
N ILE A 428 -7.16 -0.07 7.04
CA ILE A 428 -7.41 -1.50 7.32
C ILE A 428 -8.92 -1.78 7.35
N GLY A 429 -9.68 -0.94 8.08
CA GLY A 429 -11.12 -1.07 8.17
C GLY A 429 -11.81 -0.90 6.81
N TYR A 430 -11.42 0.11 6.03
CA TYR A 430 -11.95 0.41 4.70
C TYR A 430 -11.70 -0.73 3.71
N PHE A 431 -10.49 -1.27 3.71
CA PHE A 431 -10.06 -2.35 2.85
C PHE A 431 -10.83 -3.65 3.12
N VAL A 432 -10.94 -4.03 4.39
CA VAL A 432 -11.70 -5.22 4.81
C VAL A 432 -13.19 -5.07 4.48
N ARG A 433 -13.78 -3.90 4.69
CA ARG A 433 -15.17 -3.61 4.26
C ARG A 433 -15.32 -3.70 2.74
N SER A 434 -14.33 -3.23 1.98
CA SER A 434 -14.37 -3.27 0.53
C SER A 434 -14.32 -4.70 0.01
N LEU A 435 -13.48 -5.55 0.60
CA LEU A 435 -13.43 -6.98 0.31
C LEU A 435 -14.79 -7.67 0.57
N ARG A 436 -15.40 -7.43 1.73
CA ARG A 436 -16.76 -7.97 2.04
C ARG A 436 -17.82 -7.45 1.08
N ARG A 437 -17.75 -6.18 0.67
CA ARG A 437 -18.71 -5.58 -0.27
C ARG A 437 -18.65 -6.22 -1.65
N THR A 438 -17.45 -6.62 -2.11
CA THR A 438 -17.24 -7.27 -3.40
C THR A 438 -18.11 -8.51 -3.56
N ASN A 439 -18.15 -9.41 -2.57
CA ASN A 439 -18.98 -10.62 -2.67
C ASN A 439 -20.43 -10.42 -2.23
N ALA A 440 -20.71 -9.43 -1.38
CA ALA A 440 -22.08 -9.06 -1.03
C ALA A 440 -22.92 -8.68 -2.27
N ILE A 441 -22.28 -8.36 -3.41
CA ILE A 441 -22.96 -8.08 -4.67
C ILE A 441 -23.82 -9.27 -5.17
N TYR A 442 -23.39 -10.51 -4.91
CA TYR A 442 -24.15 -11.72 -5.29
C TYR A 442 -25.48 -11.86 -4.52
N ARG A 443 -25.61 -11.20 -3.35
CA ARG A 443 -26.87 -11.15 -2.59
C ARG A 443 -27.79 -10.03 -3.06
N LYS A 444 -27.24 -9.04 -3.76
CA LYS A 444 -27.95 -7.82 -4.20
C LYS A 444 -28.33 -7.85 -5.68
N SER A 445 -27.66 -8.67 -6.49
CA SER A 445 -27.86 -8.78 -7.93
C SER A 445 -28.14 -10.23 -8.34
N ASP A 446 -29.42 -10.51 -8.61
CA ASP A 446 -29.85 -11.79 -9.19
C ASP A 446 -29.21 -12.02 -10.57
N GLU A 447 -28.95 -10.95 -11.33
CA GLU A 447 -28.26 -11.01 -12.62
C GLU A 447 -26.84 -11.58 -12.48
N LEU A 448 -26.05 -11.09 -11.54
CA LEU A 448 -24.68 -11.59 -11.34
C LEU A 448 -24.68 -13.04 -10.85
N LYS A 449 -25.60 -13.39 -9.95
CA LYS A 449 -25.77 -14.77 -9.50
C LYS A 449 -26.18 -15.68 -10.67
N HIS A 450 -27.12 -15.22 -11.50
CA HIS A 450 -27.55 -15.95 -12.69
C HIS A 450 -26.40 -16.14 -13.69
N ASN A 451 -25.61 -15.10 -13.95
CA ASN A 451 -24.43 -15.19 -14.82
C ASN A 451 -23.41 -16.21 -14.29
N LEU A 452 -23.17 -16.27 -12.97
CA LEU A 452 -22.32 -17.27 -12.35
C LEU A 452 -22.86 -18.69 -12.57
N VAL A 453 -24.17 -18.90 -12.40
CA VAL A 453 -24.85 -20.19 -12.64
C VAL A 453 -24.74 -20.60 -14.11
N GLU A 454 -25.04 -19.72 -15.06
CA GLU A 454 -24.94 -19.98 -16.49
C GLU A 454 -23.50 -20.35 -16.88
N ARG A 455 -22.53 -19.60 -16.35
CA ARG A 455 -21.10 -19.84 -16.59
C ARG A 455 -20.69 -21.21 -16.06
N MET A 456 -21.08 -21.59 -14.85
CA MET A 456 -20.80 -22.92 -14.30
C MET A 456 -21.47 -24.03 -15.10
N CYS A 457 -22.73 -23.86 -15.53
CA CYS A 457 -23.42 -24.82 -16.39
C CYS A 457 -22.67 -25.05 -17.71
N PHE A 458 -22.25 -23.96 -18.37
CA PHE A 458 -21.47 -24.01 -19.60
C PHE A 458 -20.14 -24.76 -19.40
N LEU A 459 -19.40 -24.44 -18.34
CA LEU A 459 -18.12 -25.06 -18.05
C LEU A 459 -18.25 -26.54 -17.67
N LEU A 460 -19.27 -26.93 -16.91
CA LEU A 460 -19.56 -28.33 -16.59
C LEU A 460 -19.85 -29.16 -17.84
N LYS A 461 -20.58 -28.59 -18.80
CA LYS A 461 -20.86 -29.23 -20.10
C LYS A 461 -19.58 -29.49 -20.89
N LEU A 462 -18.62 -28.56 -20.84
CA LEU A 462 -17.32 -28.73 -21.48
C LEU A 462 -16.43 -29.75 -20.76
N LYS A 463 -16.40 -29.72 -19.43
CA LYS A 463 -15.56 -30.59 -18.59
C LYS A 463 -16.06 -32.05 -18.57
N TYR A 464 -17.37 -32.27 -18.58
CA TYR A 464 -18.00 -33.60 -18.44
C TYR A 464 -18.99 -33.93 -19.57
N PRO A 465 -18.57 -33.94 -20.85
CA PRO A 465 -19.48 -34.04 -22.00
C PRO A 465 -20.24 -35.37 -22.08
N ARG A 466 -19.70 -36.45 -21.50
CA ARG A 466 -20.35 -37.78 -21.49
C ARG A 466 -21.41 -37.90 -20.41
N GLN A 467 -21.12 -37.36 -19.23
CA GLN A 467 -22.01 -37.37 -18.07
C GLN A 467 -23.14 -36.37 -18.27
N TYR A 468 -22.88 -35.23 -18.92
CA TYR A 468 -23.89 -34.22 -19.24
C TYR A 468 -25.06 -34.78 -20.06
N LYS A 469 -24.79 -35.72 -20.98
CA LYS A 469 -25.84 -36.43 -21.75
C LYS A 469 -26.80 -37.28 -20.92
N ARG A 470 -26.48 -37.50 -19.63
CA ARG A 470 -27.30 -38.28 -18.69
C ARG A 470 -28.16 -37.39 -17.79
N ILE A 471 -28.01 -36.07 -17.88
CA ILE A 471 -28.87 -35.12 -17.18
C ILE A 471 -30.24 -35.11 -17.88
N GLU A 472 -31.31 -35.09 -17.07
CA GLU A 472 -32.70 -35.16 -17.54
C GLU A 472 -33.07 -34.01 -18.47
N SER A 473 -32.71 -32.77 -18.10
CA SER A 473 -32.92 -31.58 -18.92
C SER A 473 -31.92 -30.46 -18.58
N GLU A 474 -31.87 -29.42 -19.42
CA GLU A 474 -31.05 -28.23 -19.15
C GLU A 474 -31.56 -27.47 -17.93
N GLU A 475 -32.88 -27.40 -17.73
CA GLU A 475 -33.50 -26.80 -16.54
C GLU A 475 -33.13 -27.55 -15.27
N ALA A 476 -33.05 -28.89 -15.32
CA ALA A 476 -32.61 -29.71 -14.19
C ALA A 476 -31.14 -29.45 -13.83
N LEU A 477 -30.25 -29.27 -14.84
CA LEU A 477 -28.87 -28.85 -14.57
C LEU A 477 -28.85 -27.48 -13.90
N THR A 478 -29.53 -26.50 -14.47
CA THR A 478 -29.53 -25.12 -13.97
C THR A 478 -30.02 -25.05 -12.54
N ALA A 479 -31.10 -25.75 -12.19
CA ALA A 479 -31.63 -25.78 -10.83
C ALA A 479 -30.63 -26.36 -9.80
N GLU A 480 -29.94 -27.45 -10.15
CA GLU A 480 -28.94 -28.07 -9.26
C GLU A 480 -27.65 -27.24 -9.15
N VAL A 481 -27.21 -26.60 -10.26
CA VAL A 481 -26.09 -25.65 -10.22
C VAL A 481 -26.47 -24.43 -9.40
N GLU A 482 -27.67 -23.89 -9.54
CA GLU A 482 -28.14 -22.75 -8.74
C GLU A 482 -28.14 -23.08 -7.24
N LYS A 483 -28.59 -24.27 -6.85
CA LYS A 483 -28.50 -24.75 -5.47
C LYS A 483 -27.06 -24.85 -4.99
N THR A 484 -26.16 -25.34 -5.85
CA THR A 484 -24.73 -25.48 -5.54
C THR A 484 -24.06 -24.12 -5.39
N VAL A 485 -24.33 -23.17 -6.29
CA VAL A 485 -23.89 -21.77 -6.18
C VAL A 485 -24.43 -21.12 -4.92
N GLY A 486 -25.70 -21.37 -4.58
CA GLY A 486 -26.28 -20.93 -3.31
C GLY A 486 -25.47 -21.40 -2.11
N ARG A 487 -25.17 -22.70 -2.03
CA ARG A 487 -24.37 -23.27 -0.95
C ARG A 487 -22.93 -22.74 -0.94
N PHE A 488 -22.30 -22.57 -2.11
CA PHE A 488 -20.98 -21.96 -2.21
C PHE A 488 -20.94 -20.54 -1.66
N LEU A 489 -21.94 -19.71 -1.99
CA LEU A 489 -22.06 -18.34 -1.50
C LEU A 489 -22.40 -18.26 0.00
N GLU A 490 -23.13 -19.24 0.53
CA GLU A 490 -23.32 -19.40 1.98
C GLU A 490 -21.99 -19.68 2.70
N ILE A 491 -21.21 -20.65 2.22
CA ILE A 491 -19.89 -20.96 2.78
C ILE A 491 -18.99 -19.72 2.69
N LEU A 492 -18.96 -19.02 1.55
CA LEU A 492 -18.23 -17.77 1.41
C LEU A 492 -18.64 -16.75 2.46
N SER A 493 -19.94 -16.55 2.71
CA SER A 493 -20.42 -15.70 3.80
C SER A 493 -19.90 -16.11 5.16
N GLU A 494 -19.93 -17.42 5.46
CA GLU A 494 -19.47 -17.97 6.74
C GLU A 494 -17.96 -17.73 6.92
N ARG A 495 -17.17 -17.91 5.85
CA ARG A 495 -15.71 -17.64 5.88
C ARG A 495 -15.40 -16.15 6.00
N GLU A 496 -16.12 -15.29 5.28
CA GLU A 496 -15.97 -13.83 5.40
C GLU A 496 -16.33 -13.34 6.81
N GLU A 497 -17.39 -13.89 7.42
CA GLU A 497 -17.75 -13.55 8.78
C GLU A 497 -16.70 -14.04 9.79
N MET A 498 -16.15 -15.23 9.59
CA MET A 498 -15.09 -15.76 10.45
C MET A 498 -13.79 -14.95 10.37
N HIS A 499 -13.39 -14.52 9.17
CA HIS A 499 -12.06 -13.94 8.95
C HIS A 499 -12.04 -12.41 8.84
N LEU A 500 -13.12 -11.80 8.36
CA LEU A 500 -13.17 -10.38 8.00
C LEU A 500 -14.16 -9.59 8.87
N ASN A 501 -14.75 -10.20 9.91
CA ASN A 501 -15.61 -9.48 10.82
C ASN A 501 -14.78 -8.51 11.68
N GLN A 502 -15.22 -7.25 11.72
CA GLN A 502 -14.59 -6.20 12.52
C GLN A 502 -15.17 -6.17 13.95
N GLU A 503 -16.33 -6.81 14.16
CA GLU A 503 -16.91 -6.94 15.49
C GLU A 503 -16.15 -8.00 16.29
N LEU A 504 -15.62 -7.57 17.43
CA LEU A 504 -15.09 -8.47 18.46
C LEU A 504 -16.27 -8.89 19.33
N LEU A 505 -16.70 -10.16 19.22
CA LEU A 505 -17.83 -10.69 19.99
C LEU A 505 -17.38 -11.18 21.38
N PHE A 506 -18.22 -10.94 22.40
CA PHE A 506 -17.91 -11.02 23.84
C PHE A 506 -18.74 -12.06 24.61
N GLU A 507 -19.03 -13.21 24.03
CA GLU A 507 -19.63 -14.24 24.87
C GLU A 507 -18.55 -14.78 25.85
N ASP A 508 -18.52 -14.20 27.05
CA ASP A 508 -17.72 -14.52 28.26
C ASP A 508 -16.27 -13.97 28.38
N LEU A 509 -16.10 -12.66 28.66
CA LEU A 509 -14.86 -12.16 29.29
C LEU A 509 -14.81 -12.35 30.83
N ASP A 510 -15.98 -12.48 31.46
CA ASP A 510 -16.11 -12.75 32.91
C ASP A 510 -16.09 -14.27 33.21
N GLY A 511 -15.97 -15.12 32.18
CA GLY A 511 -15.89 -16.58 32.30
C GLY A 511 -14.50 -17.13 31.99
N ASP A 512 -14.28 -18.41 32.32
CA ASP A 512 -13.03 -19.14 32.03
C ASP A 512 -12.77 -19.39 30.52
N ARG A 513 -13.49 -18.70 29.61
CA ARG A 513 -13.41 -18.93 28.16
C ARG A 513 -12.56 -17.85 27.50
N ILE A 514 -11.62 -18.31 26.67
CA ILE A 514 -10.79 -17.46 25.83
C ILE A 514 -11.70 -16.86 24.75
N PRO A 515 -11.76 -15.53 24.56
CA PRO A 515 -12.55 -14.91 23.50
C PRO A 515 -12.11 -15.46 22.14
N GLU A 516 -13.06 -15.73 21.25
CA GLU A 516 -12.74 -16.16 19.88
C GLU A 516 -12.09 -15.00 19.12
N VAL A 517 -10.79 -15.13 18.88
CA VAL A 517 -10.01 -14.14 18.13
C VAL A 517 -10.17 -14.39 16.64
N ASN A 518 -10.73 -13.42 15.92
CA ASN A 518 -10.85 -13.49 14.47
C ASN A 518 -9.58 -12.98 13.76
N ALA A 519 -9.45 -13.27 12.46
CA ALA A 519 -8.26 -12.89 11.69
C ALA A 519 -8.06 -11.36 11.59
N PHE A 520 -9.13 -10.57 11.60
CA PHE A 520 -9.06 -9.12 11.64
C PHE A 520 -8.37 -8.59 12.90
N PHE A 521 -8.73 -9.12 14.08
CA PHE A 521 -8.10 -8.76 15.34
C PHE A 521 -6.59 -9.06 15.32
N LEU A 522 -6.22 -10.25 14.85
CA LEU A 522 -4.81 -10.66 14.77
C LEU A 522 -4.03 -9.74 13.85
N LEU A 523 -4.58 -9.45 12.66
CA LEU A 523 -4.00 -8.54 11.71
C LEU A 523 -3.75 -7.17 12.33
N PHE A 524 -4.76 -6.62 12.99
CA PHE A 524 -4.67 -5.31 13.61
C PHE A 524 -3.66 -5.30 14.77
N THR A 525 -3.67 -6.34 15.60
CA THR A 525 -2.70 -6.47 16.70
C THR A 525 -1.27 -6.55 16.17
N ASN A 526 -1.04 -7.31 15.10
CA ASN A 526 0.28 -7.38 14.46
C ASN A 526 0.70 -6.04 13.86
N PHE A 527 -0.23 -5.34 13.19
CA PHE A 527 0.01 -3.99 12.71
C PHE A 527 0.46 -3.05 13.83
N LEU A 528 -0.25 -3.05 14.97
CA LEU A 528 0.13 -2.27 16.15
C LEU A 528 1.53 -2.62 16.66
N ARG A 529 1.87 -3.91 16.73
CA ARG A 529 3.21 -4.35 17.14
C ARG A 529 4.30 -3.80 16.23
N VAL A 530 4.11 -3.84 14.91
CA VAL A 530 5.03 -3.25 13.92
C VAL A 530 5.16 -1.75 14.16
N GLN A 531 4.03 -1.04 14.25
CA GLN A 531 3.97 0.40 14.44
C GLN A 531 4.70 0.83 15.73
N PHE A 532 4.38 0.21 16.86
CA PHE A 532 5.00 0.57 18.14
C PHE A 532 6.48 0.23 18.20
N THR A 533 6.89 -0.87 17.57
CA THR A 533 8.31 -1.23 17.48
C THR A 533 9.09 -0.21 16.64
N LEU A 534 8.54 0.25 15.51
CA LEU A 534 9.13 1.34 14.72
C LEU A 534 9.17 2.66 15.50
N ASN A 535 8.08 3.03 16.18
CA ASN A 535 8.03 4.24 16.99
C ASN A 535 9.09 4.21 18.10
N ARG A 536 9.26 3.06 18.76
CA ARG A 536 10.29 2.85 19.78
C ARG A 536 11.70 2.94 19.21
N LEU A 537 11.95 2.34 18.04
CA LEU A 537 13.25 2.41 17.36
C LEU A 537 13.60 3.84 16.94
N ILE A 538 12.65 4.56 16.33
CA ILE A 538 12.89 5.91 15.81
C ILE A 538 12.94 6.93 16.95
N LYS A 539 11.90 7.06 17.78
CA LYS A 539 11.88 8.06 18.88
C LYS A 539 12.86 7.69 20.00
N GLY A 540 12.86 6.43 20.40
CA GLY A 540 13.66 5.96 21.53
C GLY A 540 15.16 5.93 21.24
N GLU A 541 15.55 5.42 20.06
CA GLU A 541 16.96 5.27 19.71
C GLU A 541 17.46 6.37 18.77
N MET A 542 16.82 6.59 17.61
CA MET A 542 17.36 7.51 16.60
C MET A 542 17.20 8.99 16.97
N GLU A 543 16.10 9.39 17.60
CA GLU A 543 15.88 10.75 18.09
C GLU A 543 16.53 10.96 19.47
N GLY A 544 16.30 10.02 20.39
CA GLY A 544 16.69 10.15 21.80
C GLY A 544 18.16 9.82 22.09
N LYS A 545 18.54 8.54 21.96
CA LYS A 545 19.81 8.02 22.54
C LYS A 545 21.00 8.03 21.58
N ARG A 546 20.77 7.79 20.30
CA ARG A 546 21.77 7.46 19.27
C ARG A 546 21.51 8.28 18.01
N THR A 547 21.59 9.60 18.14
CA THR A 547 21.28 10.56 17.08
C THR A 547 22.08 10.37 15.79
N ASN A 548 23.28 9.76 15.86
CA ASN A 548 24.04 9.38 14.68
C ASN A 548 23.34 8.34 13.80
N LEU A 549 22.44 7.53 14.35
CA LEU A 549 21.65 6.57 13.58
C LEU A 549 20.57 7.24 12.72
N ALA A 550 20.17 8.49 13.03
CA ALA A 550 19.25 9.25 12.19
C ALA A 550 19.75 9.43 10.75
N GLU A 551 21.07 9.37 10.53
CA GLU A 551 21.64 9.34 9.19
C GLU A 551 21.19 8.09 8.39
N LEU A 552 20.98 6.96 9.05
CA LEU A 552 20.61 5.69 8.41
C LEU A 552 19.08 5.51 8.30
N PHE A 553 18.30 6.58 8.46
CA PHE A 553 16.82 6.52 8.42
C PHE A 553 16.30 5.91 7.12
N ASN A 554 16.85 6.33 5.97
CA ASN A 554 16.42 5.81 4.67
C ASN A 554 16.75 4.32 4.52
N VAL A 555 17.88 3.87 5.09
CA VAL A 555 18.24 2.43 5.10
C VAL A 555 17.21 1.63 5.87
N LEU A 556 16.76 2.13 7.04
CA LEU A 556 15.71 1.46 7.82
C LEU A 556 14.40 1.37 7.04
N MET A 557 13.93 2.46 6.43
CA MET A 557 12.67 2.47 5.68
C MET A 557 12.72 1.52 4.48
N ILE A 558 13.82 1.56 3.71
CA ILE A 558 14.00 0.64 2.59
C ILE A 558 14.09 -0.81 3.11
N PHE A 559 14.76 -1.06 4.23
CA PHE A 559 14.85 -2.38 4.84
C PHE A 559 13.48 -2.96 5.21
N VAL A 560 12.62 -2.17 5.85
CA VAL A 560 11.25 -2.58 6.20
C VAL A 560 10.50 -3.07 4.96
N VAL A 561 10.51 -2.28 3.90
CA VAL A 561 9.78 -2.62 2.66
C VAL A 561 10.41 -3.81 1.94
N ARG A 562 11.74 -3.85 1.81
CA ARG A 562 12.46 -4.95 1.13
C ARG A 562 12.35 -6.27 1.88
N TYR A 563 12.26 -6.25 3.21
CA TYR A 563 12.02 -7.44 4.01
C TYR A 563 10.58 -7.94 3.80
N TYR A 564 9.61 -7.03 3.86
CA TYR A 564 8.20 -7.34 3.65
C TYR A 564 7.94 -7.98 2.28
N GLU A 565 8.36 -7.36 1.17
CA GLU A 565 7.98 -7.82 -0.18
C GLU A 565 8.52 -9.20 -0.60
N ASN A 566 9.53 -9.75 0.09
CA ASN A 566 10.14 -11.04 -0.23
C ASN A 566 9.18 -12.22 0.04
N ASP A 567 8.19 -12.02 0.91
CA ASP A 567 7.04 -12.92 1.15
C ASP A 567 6.02 -12.13 1.99
N SER A 568 5.25 -11.26 1.35
CA SER A 568 4.47 -10.20 2.00
C SER A 568 3.59 -10.68 3.15
N MET A 569 2.84 -11.76 2.94
CA MET A 569 2.02 -12.35 3.99
C MET A 569 2.89 -12.80 5.17
N VAL A 570 3.84 -13.71 4.97
CA VAL A 570 4.67 -14.28 6.07
C VAL A 570 5.51 -13.21 6.76
N ARG A 571 6.04 -12.26 6.00
CA ARG A 571 6.97 -11.24 6.49
C ARG A 571 6.25 -10.14 7.25
N PHE A 572 5.00 -9.83 6.92
CA PHE A 572 4.20 -8.91 7.73
C PHE A 572 4.07 -9.42 9.17
N TRP A 573 3.77 -10.70 9.36
CA TRP A 573 3.60 -11.33 10.69
C TRP A 573 4.86 -11.44 11.54
N SER A 574 6.04 -11.31 10.92
CA SER A 574 7.33 -11.35 11.62
C SER A 574 8.07 -10.02 11.55
N LEU A 575 7.45 -8.95 11.03
CA LEU A 575 8.12 -7.69 10.77
C LEU A 575 8.49 -6.97 12.06
N ASP A 576 7.62 -6.99 13.06
CA ASP A 576 7.83 -6.41 14.38
C ASP A 576 8.96 -7.13 15.13
N GLU A 577 8.96 -8.47 15.13
CA GLU A 577 10.03 -9.27 15.71
C GLU A 577 11.35 -9.00 14.98
N THR A 578 11.32 -8.95 13.64
CA THR A 578 12.50 -8.66 12.82
C THR A 578 13.08 -7.28 13.15
N LEU A 579 12.22 -6.28 13.34
CA LEU A 579 12.62 -4.94 13.75
C LEU A 579 13.23 -4.94 15.15
N GLY A 580 12.62 -5.64 16.10
CA GLY A 580 13.09 -5.76 17.47
C GLY A 580 14.45 -6.47 17.58
N GLN A 581 14.59 -7.62 16.92
CA GLN A 581 15.78 -8.47 17.01
C GLN A 581 16.96 -7.97 16.17
N TYR A 582 16.70 -7.38 15.01
CA TYR A 582 17.76 -7.08 14.04
C TYR A 582 17.87 -5.60 13.69
N GLY A 583 16.76 -4.84 13.69
CA GLY A 583 16.72 -3.47 13.19
C GLY A 583 17.78 -2.56 13.82
N LEU A 584 17.78 -2.43 15.15
CA LEU A 584 18.74 -1.57 15.85
C LEU A 584 20.19 -2.06 15.70
N ALA A 585 20.42 -3.36 15.91
CA ALA A 585 21.75 -3.95 15.84
C ALA A 585 22.38 -3.80 14.44
N LEU A 586 21.61 -4.01 13.37
CA LEU A 586 22.07 -3.83 11.99
C LEU A 586 22.41 -2.35 11.69
N LEU A 587 21.59 -1.40 12.15
CA LEU A 587 21.89 0.03 12.00
C LEU A 587 23.16 0.43 12.76
N ILE A 588 23.39 -0.10 13.96
CA ILE A 588 24.64 0.11 14.72
C ILE A 588 25.84 -0.40 13.91
N GLU A 589 25.72 -1.58 13.31
CA GLU A 589 26.81 -2.15 12.50
C GLU A 589 27.07 -1.37 11.21
N ALA A 590 26.03 -0.88 10.54
CA ALA A 590 26.19 0.01 9.39
C ALA A 590 26.88 1.32 9.78
N SER A 591 26.47 1.93 10.90
CA SER A 591 27.09 3.16 11.40
C SER A 591 28.58 2.97 11.75
N ARG A 592 28.95 1.82 12.34
CA ARG A 592 30.35 1.47 12.60
C ARG A 592 31.13 1.28 11.30
N ALA A 593 30.59 0.52 10.35
CA ALA A 593 31.23 0.28 9.06
C ALA A 593 31.49 1.58 8.27
N GLU A 594 30.61 2.57 8.42
CA GLU A 594 30.80 3.90 7.83
C GLU A 594 31.82 4.78 8.57
N GLN A 595 32.12 4.53 9.84
CA GLN A 595 33.08 5.33 10.63
C GLN A 595 34.53 4.87 10.45
N ASP A 596 34.74 3.64 10.00
CA ASP A 596 36.08 3.07 9.77
C ASP A 596 36.79 3.65 8.53
N PHE A 597 36.13 4.54 7.76
CA PHE A 597 36.60 5.17 6.52
C PHE A 597 36.17 6.65 6.45
#